data_AF-A0A9X9MH97-F1
#
_entry.id   AF-A0A9X9MH97-F1
#
_cell.length_a   1.000
_cell.length_b   1.000
_cell.length_c   1.000
_cell.angle_alpha   90.00
_cell.angle_beta   90.00
_cell.angle_gamma   90.00
#
_symmetry.space_group_name_H-M   'P 1'
#
loop_
_entity.id
_entity.type
_entity.pdbx_description
1 polymer ?
#
loop_
_entity_poly.entity_id
_entity_poly.type
_entity_poly.pdbx_seq_one_letter_code
_entity_poly.pdbx_strand_id
1 'polypeptide(L)' 'GGGKQRTLDSLRNIVKEAWDSVSSEDLVGLIESMPARCQAVIDVDGGPARY' A
#
# COMPACT_ATOMS: atom_id res chain seq x y z
N GLY A 1 -4.61 2.24 31.09
CA GLY A 1 -5.23 2.02 29.78
C GLY A 1 -4.72 0.72 29.21
N GLY A 2 -5.50 -0.35 29.28
CA GLY A 2 -5.12 -1.65 28.72
C GLY A 2 -5.70 -1.76 27.31
N GLY A 3 -4.90 -1.50 26.29
CA GLY A 3 -5.28 -1.86 24.92
C GLY A 3 -5.49 -3.37 24.88
N LYS A 4 -6.69 -3.83 24.52
CA LYS A 4 -6.95 -5.26 24.32
C LYS A 4 -5.94 -5.79 23.30
N GLN A 5 -5.04 -6.66 23.75
CA GLN A 5 -4.09 -7.35 22.90
C GLN A 5 -4.88 -8.16 21.86
N ARG A 6 -4.70 -7.85 20.57
CA ARG A 6 -5.35 -8.62 19.51
C ARG A 6 -4.74 -10.02 19.50
N THR A 7 -5.60 -11.04 19.45
CA THR A 7 -5.14 -12.41 19.25
C THR A 7 -4.60 -12.57 17.82
N LEU A 8 -3.76 -13.57 17.60
CA LEU A 8 -3.20 -13.85 16.27
C LEU A 8 -4.32 -14.11 15.24
N ASP A 9 -5.37 -14.82 15.63
CA ASP A 9 -6.53 -15.09 14.77
C ASP A 9 -7.31 -13.81 14.45
N SER A 10 -7.48 -12.93 15.43
CA SER A 10 -8.11 -11.62 15.21
C SER A 10 -7.28 -10.76 14.25
N LEU A 11 -5.96 -10.74 14.39
CA LEU A 11 -5.09 -10.00 13.48
C LEU A 11 -5.16 -10.57 12.06
N ARG A 12 -5.15 -11.91 11.91
CA ARG A 12 -5.27 -12.58 10.61
C ARG A 12 -6.57 -12.19 9.91
N ASN A 13 -7.70 -12.24 10.61
CA ASN A 13 -9.00 -11.90 10.01
C ASN A 13 -9.04 -10.44 9.58
N ILE A 14 -8.51 -9.53 10.40
CA ILE A 14 -8.48 -8.09 10.06
C ILE A 14 -7.60 -7.82 8.85
N VAL A 15 -6.42 -8.46 8.74
CA VAL A 15 -5.56 -8.30 7.57
C VAL A 15 -6.24 -8.85 6.31
N LYS A 16 -6.92 -10.00 6.42
CA LYS A 16 -7.66 -10.58 5.31
C LYS A 16 -8.81 -9.68 4.85
N GLU A 17 -9.66 -9.21 5.77
CA GLU A 17 -10.76 -8.32 5.46
C GLU A 17 -10.27 -7.00 4.84
N ALA A 18 -9.20 -6.43 5.37
CA ALA A 18 -8.60 -5.21 4.80
C ALA A 18 -8.05 -5.46 3.39
N TRP A 19 -7.39 -6.58 3.15
CA TRP A 19 -6.90 -6.94 1.82
C TRP A 19 -8.05 -7.19 0.83
N ASP A 20 -9.07 -7.94 1.24
CA ASP A 20 -10.25 -8.26 0.43
C ASP A 20 -11.09 -7.00 0.10
N SER A 21 -10.93 -5.91 0.87
CA SER A 21 -11.59 -4.62 0.60
C SER A 21 -10.88 -3.74 -0.44
N VAL A 22 -9.64 -4.08 -0.82
CA VAL A 22 -8.91 -3.32 -1.85
C VAL A 22 -9.57 -3.56 -3.21
N SER A 23 -9.97 -2.49 -3.88
CA SER A 23 -10.64 -2.60 -5.18
C SER A 23 -9.67 -2.96 -6.30
N SER A 24 -10.17 -3.56 -7.37
CA SER A 24 -9.31 -3.85 -8.54
C SER A 24 -8.86 -2.56 -9.22
N GLU A 25 -9.69 -1.53 -9.15
CA GLU A 25 -9.44 -0.19 -9.66
C GLU A 25 -8.27 0.49 -8.93
N ASP A 26 -8.17 0.33 -7.60
CA ASP A 26 -7.03 0.84 -6.82
C ASP A 26 -5.72 0.16 -7.24
N LEU A 27 -5.76 -1.16 -7.48
CA LEU A 27 -4.59 -1.92 -7.94
C LEU A 27 -4.17 -1.55 -9.36
N VAL A 28 -5.15 -1.38 -10.26
CA VAL A 28 -4.89 -0.92 -11.63
C VAL A 28 -4.31 0.50 -11.61
N GLY A 29 -4.90 1.42 -10.84
CA GLY A 29 -4.39 2.78 -10.69
C GLY A 29 -2.96 2.81 -10.13
N LEU A 30 -2.61 1.91 -9.22
CA LEU A 30 -1.24 1.76 -8.72
C LEU A 30 -0.26 1.37 -9.85
N ILE A 31 -0.63 0.41 -10.69
CA ILE A 31 0.18 -0.03 -11.84
C ILE A 31 0.31 1.11 -12.87
N GLU A 32 -0.80 1.76 -13.19
CA GLU A 32 -0.85 2.89 -14.12
C GLU A 32 -0.04 4.10 -13.63
N SER A 33 0.17 4.23 -12.32
CA SER A 33 1.03 5.27 -11.74
C SER A 33 2.54 5.03 -11.90
N MET A 34 2.96 3.83 -12.32
CA MET A 34 4.37 3.43 -12.39
C MET A 34 5.21 4.32 -13.34
N PRO A 35 4.75 4.70 -14.54
CA PRO A 35 5.51 5.60 -15.40
C PRO A 35 5.80 6.95 -14.74
N ALA A 36 4.83 7.51 -14.00
CA ALA A 36 5.04 8.76 -13.27
C ALA A 36 6.07 8.59 -12.13
N ARG A 37 5.99 7.48 -11.37
CA ARG A 37 7.00 7.11 -10.35
C ARG A 37 8.41 7.07 -10.93
N CYS A 38 8.57 6.41 -12.06
CA CYS A 38 9.85 6.33 -12.77
C CYS A 38 10.31 7.72 -13.24
N GLN A 39 9.41 8.52 -13.80
CA GLN A 39 9.75 9.87 -14.25
C GLN A 39 10.29 10.72 -13.10
N ALA A 40 9.67 10.67 -11.93
CA ALA A 40 10.15 11.46 -10.82
C ALA A 40 11.49 10.98 -10.26
N VAL A 41 11.80 9.68 -10.34
CA VAL A 41 13.14 9.17 -10.01
C VAL A 41 14.17 9.70 -11.01
N ILE A 42 13.81 9.79 -12.30
CA ILE A 42 14.67 10.40 -13.32
C ILE A 42 14.89 11.89 -13.02
N ASP A 43 13.83 12.62 -12.66
CA ASP A 43 13.88 14.06 -12.38
C ASP A 43 14.78 14.41 -11.17
N VAL A 44 15.05 13.45 -10.28
CA VAL A 44 15.96 13.59 -9.14
C VAL A 44 17.28 12.84 -9.36
N ASP A 45 17.67 12.59 -10.61
CA ASP A 45 18.91 11.92 -11.01
C ASP A 45 19.13 10.55 -10.31
N GLY A 46 18.06 9.79 -10.15
CA GLY A 46 18.08 8.47 -9.49
C GLY A 46 18.01 8.51 -7.96
N GLY A 47 17.88 9.69 -7.35
CA GLY A 47 17.66 9.86 -5.92
C GLY A 47 16.24 9.48 -5.44
N PRO A 48 15.96 9.59 -4.12
CA PRO A 48 14.63 9.33 -3.59
C PRO A 48 13.59 10.33 -4.11
N ALA A 49 12.65 9.85 -4.92
CA ALA A 49 11.50 10.61 -5.39
C ALA A 49 10.29 10.42 -4.47
N ARG A 50 9.45 11.45 -4.35
CA ARG A 50 8.26 11.42 -3.49
C ARG A 50 7.14 10.60 -4.14
N TYR A 51 6.98 9.34 -3.73
CA TYR A 51 5.89 8.42 -4.09
C TYR A 51 5.49 7.52 -2.92
#